data_AF-A0A8T7BYX7-F1
#
_entry.id   AF-A0A8T7BYX7-F1
#
_cell.length_a   1.000
_cell.length_b   1.000
_cell.length_c   1.000
_cell.angle_alpha   90.00
_cell.angle_beta   90.00
_cell.angle_gamma   90.00
#
_symmetry.space_group_name_H-M   'P 1'
#
loop_
_entity.id
_entity.type
_entity.pdbx_description
1 polymer ?
#
loop_
_entity_poly.entity_id
_entity_poly.type
_entity_poly.pdbx_seq_one_letter_code
_entity_poly.pdbx_strand_id
1 'polypeptide(L)'
;HRLYVGHDSWKETVLDLMGRSQLIVLRIGLTEGILWELKNAIDRLPPESFVIWIVPGKGERIDEAEKISQHLHEKSAGILPEAIPLEICKSEFIYFSAGWKPHPAKNLNAVLKALNIGENKTNEPELVAG
;
A
#
# COMPACT_ATOMS: atom_id res chain seq x y z
N HIS A 1 -2.03 -14.37 -8.82
CA HIS A 1 -3.05 -15.35 -8.38
C HIS A 1 -4.31 -14.58 -7.99
N ARG A 2 -5.52 -14.99 -8.43
CA ARG A 2 -6.79 -14.39 -7.99
C ARG A 2 -7.54 -15.45 -7.18
N LEU A 3 -7.88 -15.15 -5.92
CA LEU A 3 -8.51 -16.08 -4.98
C LEU A 3 -9.93 -15.58 -4.70
N TYR A 4 -10.95 -16.41 -4.94
CA TYR A 4 -12.33 -16.14 -4.57
C TYR A 4 -12.62 -16.91 -3.29
N VAL A 5 -12.96 -16.19 -2.22
CA VAL A 5 -13.31 -16.77 -0.91
C VAL A 5 -14.79 -16.48 -0.64
N GLY A 6 -15.50 -17.46 -0.06
CA GLY A 6 -16.90 -17.30 0.35
C GLY A 6 -17.08 -16.16 1.35
N HIS A 7 -18.29 -15.58 1.39
CA HIS A 7 -18.62 -14.35 2.11
C HIS A 7 -18.26 -14.38 3.62
N ASP A 8 -18.13 -15.56 4.22
CA ASP A 8 -17.91 -15.72 5.66
C ASP A 8 -16.44 -15.94 6.07
N SER A 9 -15.51 -16.19 5.14
CA SER A 9 -14.10 -16.54 5.46
C SER A 9 -13.04 -15.69 4.75
N TRP A 10 -13.44 -14.69 3.98
CA TRP A 10 -12.50 -13.84 3.24
C TRP A 10 -11.62 -12.98 4.16
N LYS A 11 -12.14 -12.52 5.30
CA LYS A 11 -11.38 -11.71 6.27
C LYS A 11 -10.21 -12.49 6.88
N GLU A 12 -10.42 -13.74 7.27
CA GLU A 12 -9.37 -14.60 7.82
C GLU A 12 -8.29 -14.85 6.77
N THR A 13 -8.68 -15.06 5.52
CA THR A 13 -7.75 -15.23 4.41
C THR A 13 -6.90 -13.97 4.18
N VAL A 14 -7.52 -12.78 4.23
CA VAL A 14 -6.79 -11.51 4.12
C VAL A 14 -5.78 -11.36 5.24
N LEU A 15 -6.15 -11.70 6.48
CA LEU A 15 -5.25 -11.63 7.63
C LEU A 15 -4.08 -12.63 7.53
N ASP A 16 -4.30 -13.86 7.05
CA ASP A 16 -3.21 -14.83 6.80
C ASP A 16 -2.24 -14.32 5.72
N LEU A 17 -2.79 -13.83 4.60
CA LEU A 17 -1.98 -13.29 3.51
C LEU A 17 -1.18 -12.06 3.97
N MET A 18 -1.75 -11.22 4.84
CA MET A 18 -1.04 -10.09 5.43
C MET A 18 0.19 -10.54 6.22
N GLY A 19 0.07 -11.57 7.06
CA GLY A 19 1.18 -12.06 7.87
C GLY A 19 2.31 -12.72 7.09
N ARG A 20 2.05 -13.18 5.86
CA ARG A 20 3.01 -13.95 5.05
C ARG A 20 3.65 -13.15 3.92
N SER A 21 3.14 -11.96 3.63
CA SER A 21 3.59 -11.14 2.50
C SER A 21 4.73 -10.20 2.90
N GLN A 22 5.73 -10.06 2.03
CA GLN A 22 6.80 -9.06 2.21
C GLN A 22 6.35 -7.65 1.83
N LEU A 23 5.34 -7.54 0.97
CA LEU A 23 4.74 -6.29 0.53
C LEU A 23 3.26 -6.52 0.23
N ILE A 24 2.42 -5.61 0.69
CA ILE A 24 0.98 -5.59 0.44
C ILE A 24 0.63 -4.35 -0.34
N VAL A 25 -0.06 -4.56 -1.46
CA VAL A 25 -0.61 -3.48 -2.27
C VAL A 25 -2.12 -3.47 -2.11
N LEU A 26 -2.64 -2.50 -1.37
CA LEU A 26 -4.08 -2.27 -1.22
C LEU A 26 -4.57 -1.37 -2.34
N ARG A 27 -5.43 -1.89 -3.21
CA ARG A 27 -6.16 -1.05 -4.17
C ARG A 27 -7.27 -0.31 -3.44
N ILE A 28 -7.19 1.02 -3.40
CA ILE A 28 -8.22 1.83 -2.75
C ILE A 28 -9.45 1.97 -3.66
N GLY A 29 -10.60 2.20 -3.03
CA GLY A 29 -11.90 2.43 -3.65
C GLY A 29 -12.86 3.02 -2.60
N LEU A 30 -14.12 3.20 -2.96
CA LEU A 30 -15.11 3.90 -2.12
C LEU A 30 -15.90 2.99 -1.16
N THR A 31 -15.56 1.70 -1.08
CA THR A 31 -16.35 0.72 -0.33
C THR A 31 -15.90 0.59 1.13
N GLU A 32 -16.82 0.25 2.03
CA GLU A 32 -16.53 0.10 3.47
C GLU A 32 -15.52 -1.02 3.76
N GLY A 33 -15.49 -2.07 2.94
CA GLY A 33 -14.54 -3.18 3.08
C GLY A 33 -13.08 -2.72 3.05
N ILE A 34 -12.79 -1.68 2.27
CA ILE A 34 -11.44 -1.14 2.10
C ILE A 34 -10.97 -0.39 3.35
N LEU A 35 -11.88 0.27 4.07
CA LEU A 35 -11.56 0.91 5.35
C LEU A 35 -11.23 -0.13 6.42
N TRP A 36 -11.95 -1.26 6.42
CA TRP A 36 -11.61 -2.39 7.28
C TRP A 36 -10.22 -2.94 6.94
N GLU A 37 -9.90 -3.14 5.66
CA GLU A 37 -8.57 -3.63 5.23
C GLU A 37 -7.44 -2.66 5.62
N LEU A 38 -7.63 -1.35 5.38
CA LEU A 38 -6.66 -0.31 5.75
C LEU A 38 -6.39 -0.30 7.25
N LYS A 39 -7.45 -0.32 8.09
CA LYS A 39 -7.29 -0.38 9.54
C LYS A 39 -6.53 -1.63 9.99
N ASN A 40 -6.89 -2.80 9.45
CA ASN A 40 -6.25 -4.04 9.85
C ASN A 40 -4.79 -4.13 9.41
N ALA A 41 -4.46 -3.55 8.26
CA ALA A 41 -3.08 -3.42 7.79
C ALA A 41 -2.24 -2.57 8.76
N ILE A 42 -2.77 -1.42 9.18
CA ILE A 42 -2.05 -0.50 10.07
C ILE A 42 -1.76 -1.11 11.43
N ASP A 43 -2.69 -1.89 11.97
CA ASP A 43 -2.55 -2.54 13.27
C ASP A 43 -1.53 -3.70 13.27
N ARG A 44 -1.15 -4.24 12.11
CA ARG A 44 -0.43 -5.53 12.00
C ARG A 44 0.88 -5.47 11.24
N LEU A 45 1.04 -4.50 10.36
CA LEU A 45 2.15 -4.47 9.41
C LEU A 45 3.15 -3.36 9.75
N PRO A 46 4.45 -3.57 9.49
CA PRO A 46 5.36 -2.45 9.43
C PRO A 46 4.97 -1.54 8.26
N PRO A 47 5.05 -0.20 8.41
CA PRO A 47 4.68 0.77 7.38
C PRO A 47 5.31 0.49 6.02
N GLU A 48 6.57 0.06 6.02
CA GLU A 48 7.38 -0.21 4.82
C GLU A 48 6.91 -1.44 4.02
N SER A 49 6.03 -2.27 4.58
CA SER A 49 5.44 -3.41 3.89
C SER A 49 4.06 -3.12 3.29
N PHE A 50 3.58 -1.88 3.37
CA PHE A 50 2.24 -1.50 2.94
C PHE A 50 2.26 -0.38 1.90
N VAL A 51 1.49 -0.58 0.83
CA VAL A 51 1.38 0.34 -0.30
C VAL A 51 -0.08 0.51 -0.65
N ILE A 52 -0.52 1.75 -0.83
CA ILE A 52 -1.84 2.07 -1.38
C ILE A 52 -1.68 2.31 -2.87
N TRP A 53 -2.55 1.70 -3.67
CA TRP A 53 -2.66 1.91 -5.10
C TRP A 53 -3.98 2.61 -5.42
N ILE A 54 -3.87 3.85 -5.89
CA ILE A 54 -4.97 4.74 -6.26
C ILE A 54 -5.04 4.71 -7.78
N VAL A 55 -5.87 3.83 -8.29
CA VAL A 55 -6.07 3.67 -9.73
C VAL A 55 -7.28 4.48 -10.14
N PRO A 56 -7.18 5.37 -11.13
CA PRO A 56 -8.22 5.45 -12.13
C PRO A 56 -8.05 4.25 -13.05
N GLY A 57 -9.00 3.31 -13.02
CA GLY A 57 -9.09 2.23 -14.01
C GLY A 57 -9.00 2.82 -15.42
N LYS A 58 -8.45 2.08 -16.40
CA LYS A 58 -8.56 2.49 -17.81
C LYS A 58 -10.05 2.61 -18.15
N GLY A 59 -10.56 3.84 -18.24
CA GLY A 59 -11.98 4.15 -18.46
C GLY A 59 -12.71 4.76 -17.24
N GLU A 60 -12.09 4.82 -16.06
CA GLU A 60 -12.63 5.57 -14.92
C GLU A 60 -12.49 7.07 -15.20
N ARG A 61 -13.54 7.81 -14.88
CA ARG A 61 -13.62 9.24 -15.16
C ARG A 61 -12.78 10.00 -14.12
N ILE A 62 -12.25 11.16 -14.51
CA ILE A 62 -11.44 12.03 -13.64
C ILE A 62 -12.17 12.36 -12.32
N ASP A 63 -13.50 12.47 -12.33
CA ASP A 63 -14.30 12.73 -11.12
C ASP A 63 -14.31 11.57 -10.12
N GLU A 64 -14.05 10.34 -10.54
CA GLU A 64 -13.96 9.17 -9.66
C GLU A 64 -12.63 9.13 -8.91
N ALA A 65 -11.52 9.42 -9.60
CA ALA A 65 -10.20 9.52 -8.98
C ALA A 65 -10.15 10.65 -7.93
N GLU A 66 -10.78 11.79 -8.22
CA GLU A 66 -10.91 12.91 -7.26
C GLU A 66 -11.69 12.47 -6.01
N LYS A 67 -12.83 11.79 -6.18
CA LYS A 67 -13.64 11.26 -5.07
C LYS A 67 -12.87 10.27 -4.21
N ILE A 68 -12.12 9.36 -4.84
CA ILE A 68 -11.29 8.39 -4.13
C ILE A 68 -10.19 9.09 -3.33
N SER A 69 -9.52 10.09 -3.92
CA SER A 69 -8.47 10.86 -3.27
C SER A 69 -8.99 11.59 -2.03
N GLN A 70 -10.16 12.22 -2.16
CA GLN A 70 -10.81 12.94 -1.07
C GLN A 70 -11.31 11.99 0.02
N HIS A 71 -11.93 10.89 -0.36
CA HIS A 71 -12.36 9.85 0.58
C HIS A 71 -11.19 9.28 1.37
N LEU A 72 -10.07 8.99 0.71
CA LEU A 72 -8.87 8.50 1.38
C LEU A 72 -8.31 9.53 2.37
N HIS A 73 -8.21 10.80 1.97
CA HIS A 73 -7.76 11.88 2.84
C HIS A 73 -8.61 11.94 4.12
N GLU A 74 -9.93 12.03 3.98
CA GLU A 74 -10.88 12.12 5.09
C GLU A 74 -10.79 10.92 6.03
N LYS A 75 -10.75 9.71 5.47
CA LYS A 75 -10.76 8.47 6.27
C LYS A 75 -9.42 8.18 6.93
N SER A 76 -8.32 8.64 6.33
CA SER A 76 -6.98 8.43 6.89
C SER A 76 -6.78 9.10 8.24
N ALA A 77 -7.43 10.24 8.50
CA ALA A 77 -7.28 11.01 9.74
C ALA A 77 -7.72 10.26 11.02
N GLY A 78 -8.58 9.25 10.89
CA GLY A 78 -9.06 8.43 12.01
C GLY A 78 -8.44 7.02 12.05
N ILE A 79 -7.51 6.72 11.16
CA ILE A 79 -6.96 5.38 10.94
C ILE A 79 -5.43 5.39 11.04
N LEU A 80 -4.77 6.39 10.48
CA LEU A 80 -3.32 6.58 10.54
C LEU A 80 -2.92 7.53 11.68
N PRO A 81 -1.67 7.47 12.16
CA PRO A 81 -1.13 8.45 13.11
C PRO A 81 -1.20 9.90 12.59
N GLU A 82 -1.06 10.08 11.28
CA GLU A 82 -1.23 11.36 10.60
C GLU A 82 -2.08 11.13 9.34
N ALA A 83 -3.01 12.05 9.07
CA ALA A 83 -3.81 12.00 7.84
C ALA A 83 -2.90 12.10 6.62
N ILE A 84 -3.22 11.35 5.56
CA ILE A 84 -2.50 11.46 4.29
C ILE A 84 -2.88 12.81 3.66
N PRO A 85 -1.92 13.70 3.37
CA PRO A 85 -2.22 14.97 2.71
C PRO A 85 -2.93 14.75 1.36
N LEU A 86 -3.95 15.57 1.06
CA LEU A 86 -4.73 15.45 -0.17
C LEU A 86 -3.86 15.47 -1.44
N GLU A 87 -2.76 16.22 -1.45
CA GLU A 87 -1.82 16.25 -2.58
C GLU A 87 -1.10 14.91 -2.81
N ILE A 88 -0.83 14.16 -1.74
CA ILE A 88 -0.27 12.81 -1.86
C ILE A 88 -1.35 11.83 -2.34
N CYS A 89 -2.60 12.00 -1.90
CA CYS A 89 -3.75 11.21 -2.37
C CYS A 89 -4.03 11.32 -3.88
N LYS A 90 -3.45 12.28 -4.60
CA LYS A 90 -3.55 12.40 -6.06
C LYS A 90 -2.53 11.52 -6.82
N SER A 91 -1.65 10.85 -6.09
CA SER A 91 -0.60 10.00 -6.68
C SER A 91 -1.14 8.60 -6.98
N GLU A 92 -0.60 7.94 -8.00
CA GLU A 92 -1.02 6.57 -8.34
C GLU A 92 -0.67 5.56 -7.22
N PHE A 93 0.46 5.74 -6.56
CA PHE A 93 0.87 4.92 -5.43
C PHE A 93 1.26 5.78 -4.23
N ILE A 94 0.99 5.27 -3.04
CA ILE A 94 1.47 5.82 -1.77
C ILE A 94 2.14 4.69 -1.00
N TYR A 95 3.36 4.92 -0.56
CA TYR A 95 4.07 4.02 0.35
C TYR A 95 4.36 4.76 1.67
N PHE A 96 4.72 4.00 2.69
CA PHE A 96 4.99 4.57 4.01
C PHE A 96 6.41 4.26 4.47
N SER A 97 7.02 5.23 5.14
CA SER A 97 8.21 5.01 5.96
C SER A 97 7.84 4.88 7.44
N ALA A 98 8.84 4.59 8.29
CA ALA A 98 8.72 4.57 9.74
C ALA A 98 7.83 5.69 10.29
N GLY A 99 6.95 5.32 11.24
CA GLY A 99 5.95 6.21 11.80
C GLY A 99 4.75 6.49 10.88
N TRP A 100 4.52 5.65 9.85
CA TRP A 100 3.42 5.79 8.90
C TRP A 100 3.46 7.11 8.11
N LYS A 101 4.65 7.65 7.84
CA LYS A 101 4.79 8.86 7.04
C LYS A 101 4.53 8.55 5.56
N PRO A 102 3.55 9.18 4.90
CA PRO A 102 3.17 8.88 3.53
C PRO A 102 4.11 9.51 2.50
N HIS A 103 4.36 8.80 1.41
CA HIS A 103 5.18 9.26 0.29
C HIS A 103 4.53 8.90 -1.06
N PRO A 104 4.47 9.82 -2.01
CA PRO A 104 3.91 9.56 -3.33
C PRO A 104 4.88 8.75 -4.22
N ALA A 105 4.34 7.91 -5.09
CA ALA A 105 5.10 7.22 -6.13
C ALA A 105 4.30 7.13 -7.44
N LYS A 106 5.02 7.21 -8.57
CA LYS A 106 4.42 7.20 -9.92
C LYS A 106 4.15 5.80 -10.47
N ASN A 107 4.72 4.77 -9.87
CA ASN A 107 4.53 3.37 -10.24
C ASN A 107 5.11 2.46 -9.14
N LEU A 108 4.76 1.17 -9.19
CA LEU A 108 5.24 0.19 -8.21
C LEU A 108 6.77 0.03 -8.22
N ASN A 109 7.45 0.15 -9.36
CA ASN A 109 8.92 0.08 -9.40
C ASN A 109 9.58 1.21 -8.60
N ALA A 110 9.03 2.41 -8.63
CA ALA A 110 9.51 3.53 -7.81
C ALA A 110 9.34 3.24 -6.31
N VAL A 111 8.25 2.56 -5.93
CA VAL A 111 8.03 2.11 -4.54
C VAL A 111 9.07 1.06 -4.13
N LEU A 112 9.25 0.00 -4.93
CA LEU A 112 10.20 -1.07 -4.62
C LEU A 112 11.62 -0.53 -4.46
N LYS A 113 12.04 0.38 -5.35
CA LYS A 113 13.34 1.05 -5.25
C LYS A 113 13.46 1.90 -3.98
N ALA A 114 12.43 2.69 -3.64
CA ALA A 114 12.45 3.52 -2.44
C ALA A 114 12.53 2.69 -1.14
N LEU A 115 11.96 1.48 -1.15
CA LEU A 115 11.95 0.55 -0.03
C LEU A 115 13.13 -0.44 -0.04
N ASN A 116 14.04 -0.36 -1.02
CA ASN A 116 15.12 -1.32 -1.25
C ASN A 116 14.64 -2.79 -1.33
N ILE A 117 13.43 -3.02 -1.86
CA ILE A 117 12.87 -4.36 -2.03
C ILE A 117 13.32 -4.90 -3.40
N GLY A 118 14.04 -6.03 -3.39
CA GLY A 118 14.49 -6.72 -4.61
C GLY A 118 15.90 -6.38 -5.08
N GLU A 119 16.60 -5.47 -4.42
CA GLU A 119 18.05 -5.33 -4.61
C GLU A 119 18.76 -6.40 -3.78
N ASN A 120 19.06 -7.56 -4.40
CA ASN A 120 20.03 -8.49 -3.85
C ASN A 120 21.37 -7.77 -3.71
N LYS A 121 21.78 -7.42 -2.49
CA LYS A 121 23.19 -7.18 -2.19
C LYS A 121 23.90 -8.52 -2.28
N THR A 122 24.29 -8.91 -3.48
CA THR A 122 25.34 -9.92 -3.67
C THR A 122 26.62 -9.28 -3.15
N ASN A 123 26.91 -9.46 -1.86
CA ASN A 123 28.26 -9.26 -1.35
C ASN A 123 29.13 -10.37 -1.95
N GLU A 124 29.72 -10.10 -3.12
CA GLU A 124 30.92 -10.84 -3.52
C GLU A 124 32.03 -10.48 -2.52
N PRO A 125 32.69 -11.47 -1.89
CA PRO A 125 33.88 -11.18 -1.10
C PRO A 125 34.97 -10.71 -2.06
N GLU A 126 35.50 -9.50 -1.84
CA GLU A 126 36.75 -9.06 -2.44
C GLU A 126 37.83 -10.11 -2.14
N LEU A 127 38.22 -10.86 -3.18
CA LEU A 127 39.43 -11.65 -3.18
C LEU A 127 40.60 -10.69 -3.03
N VAL A 128 41.06 -10.54 -1.78
CA VAL A 128 42.33 -9.93 -1.45
C VAL A 128 43.41 -10.83 -2.04
N ALA A 129 43.91 -10.48 -3.22
CA ALA A 129 45.10 -11.09 -3.78
C ALA A 129 46.30 -10.61 -2.96
N GLY A 130 46.81 -11.50 -2.09
CA GLY A 130 48.15 -11.43 -1.53
C GLY A 130 49.19 -12.05 -2.46
#